data_AF-A0A2S9XXC8-F1
#
_entry.id   AF-A0A2S9XXC8-F1
#
_cell.length_a   1.000
_cell.length_b   1.000
_cell.length_c   1.000
_cell.angle_alpha   90.00
_cell.angle_beta   90.00
_cell.angle_gamma   90.00
#
_symmetry.space_group_name_H-M   'P 1'
#
loop_
_entity.id
_entity.type
_entity.pdbx_description
1 polymer ?
#
loop_
_entity_poly.entity_id
_entity_poly.type
_entity_poly.pdbx_seq_one_letter_code
_entity_poly.pdbx_strand_id
1 'polypeptide(L)'
;MSPNEHHDPHAQIHHGAGPHQQGQYQQGGNQLSSGQPVFCPECGAPVNLRGTAVSAVCEYCDSTVVRSGVDLKLIGKVSALIDNGSPILLHSKGKFDNLPFVVDGRLQVQYERGTWNEWFLNFADGTIGWLADAQNQYSILKPIDPNQVAGRVPSFHDFHPGQPFRIAGRTVVVVDRRGAGYKGAEGLLPFQAVPGMQFFGVDLRGYAEEFVTLDWGNDPNHDQPVPFVGRAVSLAEIGLFPLRRFEGWPPAQPPRA
;
A
#
# COMPACT_ATOMS: atom_id res chain seq x y z
N MET A 1 20.80 20.35 -52.51
CA MET A 1 19.81 20.86 -51.55
C MET A 1 18.46 20.28 -51.92
N SER A 2 17.80 19.68 -50.92
CA SER A 2 16.50 18.98 -50.92
C SER A 2 16.44 17.54 -51.45
N PRO A 3 16.34 16.54 -50.54
CA PRO A 3 15.85 15.19 -50.81
C PRO A 3 14.39 15.02 -50.30
N ASN A 4 13.59 14.21 -51.00
CA ASN A 4 12.77 13.12 -50.43
C ASN A 4 11.62 12.77 -51.37
N GLU A 5 11.58 11.50 -51.75
CA GLU A 5 10.36 10.70 -51.85
C GLU A 5 10.81 9.26 -51.99
N HIS A 6 10.74 8.46 -50.93
CA HIS A 6 10.53 7.02 -51.09
C HIS A 6 9.73 6.46 -49.92
N HIS A 7 8.73 5.71 -50.34
CA HIS A 7 7.64 5.10 -49.61
C HIS A 7 8.15 3.87 -48.86
N ASP A 8 7.67 3.69 -47.64
CA ASP A 8 7.77 2.47 -46.82
C ASP A 8 7.13 1.28 -47.56
N PRO A 9 7.78 0.11 -47.55
CA PRO A 9 7.15 -0.98 -46.79
C PRO A 9 8.22 -1.90 -46.16
N HIS A 10 8.17 -2.11 -44.85
CA HIS A 10 8.31 -3.41 -44.15
C HIS A 10 8.75 -3.19 -42.69
N ALA A 11 7.79 -2.89 -41.81
CA ALA A 11 7.92 -3.16 -40.39
C ALA A 11 6.92 -4.25 -40.00
N GLN A 12 7.35 -5.51 -40.09
CA GLN A 12 6.62 -6.63 -39.51
C GLN A 12 6.63 -6.47 -37.99
N ILE A 13 5.46 -6.16 -37.44
CA ILE A 13 5.21 -6.14 -36.00
C ILE A 13 5.14 -7.59 -35.54
N HIS A 14 6.21 -8.06 -34.91
CA HIS A 14 6.16 -9.30 -34.13
C HIS A 14 5.37 -9.03 -32.85
N HIS A 15 4.20 -9.67 -32.75
CA HIS A 15 3.46 -9.84 -31.50
C HIS A 15 4.29 -10.69 -30.53
N GLY A 16 4.97 -10.04 -29.59
CA GLY A 16 5.60 -10.67 -28.43
C GLY A 16 4.75 -10.41 -27.20
N ALA A 17 4.03 -11.44 -26.75
CA ALA A 17 3.27 -11.45 -25.50
C ALA A 17 4.15 -11.02 -24.31
N GLY A 18 3.71 -10.00 -23.57
CA GLY A 18 4.27 -9.65 -22.27
C GLY A 18 3.96 -10.73 -21.22
N PRO A 19 4.77 -10.86 -20.17
CA PRO A 19 4.61 -11.92 -19.19
C PRO A 19 3.39 -11.63 -18.30
N HIS A 20 2.27 -12.30 -18.62
CA HIS A 20 1.17 -12.48 -17.68
C HIS A 20 1.65 -13.32 -16.49
N GLN A 21 1.93 -12.69 -15.35
CA GLN A 21 1.87 -13.40 -14.06
C GLN A 21 0.42 -13.42 -13.57
N GLN A 22 -0.42 -14.16 -14.30
CA GLN A 22 -1.63 -14.72 -13.71
C GLN A 22 -1.20 -15.83 -12.77
N GLY A 23 -1.12 -15.53 -11.47
CA GLY A 23 -0.98 -16.54 -10.44
C GLY A 23 -2.20 -17.46 -10.47
N GLN A 24 -2.08 -18.60 -11.13
CA GLN A 24 -3.07 -19.67 -11.10
C GLN A 24 -3.27 -20.12 -9.65
N TYR A 25 -4.46 -19.91 -9.12
CA TYR A 25 -4.97 -20.64 -7.96
C TYR A 25 -5.05 -22.14 -8.33
N GLN A 26 -3.98 -22.89 -8.10
CA GLN A 26 -4.04 -24.35 -8.08
C GLN A 26 -4.36 -24.82 -6.67
N GLN A 27 -5.57 -25.35 -6.53
CA GLN A 27 -5.99 -26.12 -5.36
C GLN A 27 -5.18 -27.42 -5.30
N GLY A 28 -4.34 -27.55 -4.27
CA GLY A 28 -3.58 -28.75 -3.94
C GLY A 28 -3.03 -28.63 -2.53
N GLY A 29 -3.68 -29.29 -1.57
CA GLY A 29 -3.55 -29.00 -0.14
C GLY A 29 -2.24 -29.42 0.52
N ASN A 30 -1.78 -28.58 1.46
CA ASN A 30 -1.65 -28.99 2.85
C ASN A 30 -1.92 -27.76 3.72
N GLN A 31 -3.01 -27.79 4.50
CA GLN A 31 -3.33 -26.73 5.44
C GLN A 31 -2.24 -26.72 6.52
N LEU A 32 -1.40 -25.69 6.54
CA LEU A 32 -0.63 -25.39 7.74
C LEU A 32 -1.63 -25.13 8.86
N SER A 33 -1.63 -26.00 9.85
CA SER A 33 -2.42 -25.88 11.08
C SER A 33 -2.20 -24.50 11.70
N SER A 34 -3.28 -23.81 12.01
CA SER A 34 -3.28 -22.62 12.86
C SER A 34 -2.48 -22.90 14.14
N GLY A 35 -1.33 -22.23 14.32
CA GLY A 35 -0.62 -22.18 15.59
C GLY A 35 0.84 -22.64 15.64
N GLN A 36 1.49 -22.98 14.52
CA GLN A 36 2.95 -23.20 14.56
C GLN A 36 3.69 -21.84 14.62
N PRO A 37 4.54 -21.61 15.63
CA PRO A 37 5.37 -20.42 15.68
C PRO A 37 6.34 -20.44 14.50
N VAL A 38 6.30 -19.35 13.74
CA VAL A 38 7.15 -19.12 12.58
C VAL A 38 8.42 -18.42 13.10
N PHE A 39 9.61 -18.85 12.67
CA PHE A 39 10.87 -18.25 13.11
C PHE A 39 11.58 -17.58 11.94
N CYS A 40 12.23 -16.44 12.20
CA CYS A 40 13.05 -15.73 11.23
C CYS A 40 14.22 -16.64 10.80
N PRO A 41 14.37 -16.96 9.50
CA PRO A 41 15.46 -17.83 9.04
C PRO A 41 16.86 -17.22 9.24
N GLU A 42 16.95 -15.91 9.41
CA GLU A 42 18.23 -15.19 9.58
C GLU A 42 18.74 -15.27 11.03
N CYS A 43 17.88 -15.06 12.02
CA CYS A 43 18.29 -14.90 13.43
C CYS A 43 17.60 -15.84 14.41
N GLY A 44 16.63 -16.64 13.96
CA GLY A 44 15.87 -17.58 14.80
C GLY A 44 14.81 -16.92 15.69
N ALA A 45 14.64 -15.59 15.66
CA ALA A 45 13.62 -14.91 16.44
C ALA A 45 12.20 -15.28 15.99
N PRO A 46 11.20 -15.29 16.89
CA PRO A 46 9.81 -15.56 16.51
C PRO A 46 9.26 -14.45 15.61
N VAL A 47 8.52 -14.84 14.58
CA VAL A 47 7.82 -13.97 13.63
C VAL A 47 6.35 -14.35 13.65
N ASN A 48 5.46 -13.38 13.90
CA ASN A 48 4.03 -13.64 14.02
C ASN A 48 3.26 -13.23 12.75
N LEU A 49 3.37 -14.05 11.71
CA LEU A 49 2.53 -13.91 10.51
C LEU A 49 1.09 -14.35 10.82
N ARG A 50 0.13 -13.46 10.63
CA ARG A 50 -1.30 -13.69 10.91
C ARG A 50 -2.18 -13.04 9.84
N GLY A 51 -3.43 -13.49 9.75
CA GLY A 51 -4.44 -12.90 8.86
C GLY A 51 -3.99 -12.90 7.38
N THR A 52 -4.11 -11.75 6.73
CA THR A 52 -3.77 -11.51 5.33
C THR A 52 -2.29 -11.14 5.10
N ALA A 53 -1.45 -11.18 6.15
CA ALA A 53 -0.04 -10.85 6.04
C ALA A 53 0.70 -11.84 5.13
N VAL A 54 1.37 -11.30 4.12
CA VAL A 54 2.25 -12.03 3.18
C VAL A 54 3.70 -11.92 3.63
N SER A 55 4.09 -10.80 4.22
CA SER A 55 5.43 -10.59 4.76
C SER A 55 5.41 -9.96 6.14
N ALA A 56 6.52 -10.13 6.86
CA ALA A 56 6.79 -9.52 8.15
C ALA A 56 8.24 -9.04 8.20
N VAL A 57 8.47 -7.86 8.77
CA VAL A 57 9.83 -7.40 9.10
C VAL A 57 10.19 -7.91 10.49
N CYS A 58 11.29 -8.64 10.61
CA CYS A 58 11.77 -9.16 11.89
C CYS A 58 12.23 -8.01 12.79
N GLU A 59 11.57 -7.83 13.93
CA GLU A 59 11.87 -6.75 14.91
C GLU A 59 13.27 -6.87 15.54
N TYR A 60 13.96 -8.00 15.35
CA TYR A 60 15.27 -8.27 15.96
C TYR A 60 16.44 -8.05 15.01
N CYS A 61 16.25 -8.23 13.71
CA CYS A 61 17.36 -8.21 12.74
C CYS A 61 17.02 -7.53 11.42
N ASP A 62 15.84 -6.91 11.31
CA ASP A 62 15.33 -6.16 10.17
C ASP A 62 15.21 -6.96 8.86
N SER A 63 15.24 -8.29 8.95
CA SER A 63 15.05 -9.16 7.79
C SER A 63 13.58 -9.25 7.41
N THR A 64 13.28 -9.06 6.13
CA THR A 64 11.94 -9.32 5.56
C THR A 64 11.75 -10.82 5.38
N VAL A 65 10.82 -11.38 6.14
CA VAL A 65 10.38 -12.77 6.07
C VAL A 65 9.10 -12.84 5.26
N VAL A 66 9.09 -13.67 4.23
CA VAL A 66 7.95 -13.84 3.33
C VAL A 66 7.39 -15.25 3.43
N ARG A 67 6.05 -15.33 3.48
CA ARG A 67 5.31 -16.58 3.39
C ARG A 67 5.24 -17.08 1.94
N SER A 68 5.73 -18.28 1.68
CA SER A 68 5.66 -18.96 0.37
C SER A 68 4.99 -20.32 0.54
N GLY A 69 3.65 -20.33 0.55
CA GLY A 69 2.88 -21.55 0.81
C GLY A 69 3.08 -22.04 2.24
N VAL A 70 3.80 -23.18 2.40
CA VAL A 70 4.17 -23.74 3.70
C VAL A 70 5.54 -23.28 4.22
N ASP A 71 6.36 -22.69 3.34
CA ASP A 71 7.74 -22.33 3.65
C ASP A 71 7.91 -20.82 3.88
N LEU A 72 9.02 -20.45 4.53
CA LEU A 72 9.47 -19.07 4.68
C LEU A 72 10.68 -18.81 3.80
N LYS A 73 10.73 -17.60 3.23
CA LYS A 73 11.88 -17.13 2.47
C LYS A 73 12.34 -15.77 2.98
N LEU A 74 13.66 -15.57 3.01
CA LEU A 74 14.28 -14.26 3.20
C LEU A 74 14.38 -13.58 1.85
N ILE A 75 13.91 -12.35 1.76
CA ILE A 75 13.99 -11.56 0.51
C ILE A 75 14.98 -10.39 0.64
N GLY A 76 15.39 -10.04 1.86
CA GLY A 76 16.41 -9.04 2.11
C GLY A 76 16.29 -8.45 3.52
N LYS A 77 17.14 -7.46 3.81
CA LYS A 77 17.00 -6.60 4.98
C LYS A 77 16.36 -5.28 4.57
N VAL A 78 15.42 -4.79 5.36
CA VAL A 78 14.86 -3.46 5.13
C VAL A 78 15.89 -2.41 5.53
N SER A 79 15.88 -1.25 4.85
CA SER A 79 16.66 -0.12 5.34
C SER A 79 15.99 0.45 6.59
N ALA A 80 16.81 0.98 7.50
CA ALA A 80 16.30 1.62 8.71
C ALA A 80 15.28 2.71 8.35
N LEU A 81 14.11 2.66 9.00
CA LEU A 81 13.08 3.68 8.85
C LEU A 81 13.61 5.03 9.34
N ILE A 82 13.34 6.09 8.58
CA ILE A 82 13.63 7.44 9.01
C ILE A 82 12.54 7.86 10.00
N ASP A 83 12.93 8.30 11.19
CA ASP A 83 11.99 8.94 12.12
C ASP A 83 11.50 10.26 11.52
N ASN A 84 10.24 10.26 11.08
CA ASN A 84 9.57 11.42 10.50
C ASN A 84 8.55 12.05 11.45
N GLY A 85 8.63 11.73 12.76
CA GLY A 85 7.76 12.31 13.78
C GLY A 85 6.33 11.79 13.75
N SER A 86 6.05 10.68 13.06
CA SER A 86 4.72 10.08 13.09
C SER A 86 4.31 9.68 14.51
N PRO A 87 3.09 10.03 14.96
CA PRO A 87 2.57 9.62 16.26
C PRO A 87 2.04 8.17 16.27
N ILE A 88 1.89 7.54 15.11
CA ILE A 88 1.24 6.23 14.99
C ILE A 88 2.23 5.14 15.40
N LEU A 89 1.73 4.13 16.10
CA LEU A 89 2.51 2.96 16.53
C LEU A 89 1.93 1.68 15.90
N LEU A 90 2.78 0.67 15.70
CA LEU A 90 2.30 -0.68 15.49
C LEU A 90 1.40 -1.11 16.67
N HIS A 91 0.38 -1.91 16.36
CA HIS A 91 -0.64 -2.40 17.29
C HIS A 91 -1.57 -1.33 17.88
N SER A 92 -1.47 -0.08 17.44
CA SER A 92 -2.52 0.92 17.68
C SER A 92 -3.85 0.41 17.16
N LYS A 93 -4.93 0.70 17.88
CA LYS A 93 -6.29 0.28 17.57
C LYS A 93 -7.16 1.50 17.35
N GLY A 94 -8.09 1.40 16.41
CA GLY A 94 -9.06 2.45 16.12
C GLY A 94 -10.32 1.88 15.50
N LYS A 95 -11.20 2.77 15.05
CA LYS A 95 -12.40 2.43 14.29
C LYS A 95 -12.54 3.36 13.09
N PHE A 96 -12.92 2.82 11.94
CA PHE A 96 -13.27 3.60 10.76
C PHE A 96 -14.64 3.14 10.30
N ASP A 97 -15.59 4.08 10.17
CA ASP A 97 -17.01 3.79 9.89
C ASP A 97 -17.60 2.72 10.81
N ASN A 98 -17.35 2.85 12.13
CA ASN A 98 -17.70 1.91 13.20
C ASN A 98 -17.05 0.52 13.11
N LEU A 99 -16.23 0.25 12.09
CA LEU A 99 -15.52 -1.01 11.95
C LEU A 99 -14.16 -0.93 12.67
N PRO A 100 -13.91 -1.76 13.70
CA PRO A 100 -12.63 -1.76 14.40
C PRO A 100 -11.48 -2.24 13.52
N PHE A 101 -10.29 -1.70 13.76
CA PHE A 101 -9.05 -2.13 13.10
C PHE A 101 -7.85 -2.13 14.05
N VAL A 102 -6.79 -2.80 13.61
CA VAL A 102 -5.45 -2.77 14.22
C VAL A 102 -4.42 -2.32 13.18
N VAL A 103 -3.48 -1.48 13.58
CA VAL A 103 -2.30 -1.11 12.78
C VAL A 103 -1.30 -2.28 12.83
N ASP A 104 -1.20 -3.04 11.75
CA ASP A 104 -0.40 -4.26 11.70
C ASP A 104 0.99 -4.05 11.08
N GLY A 105 1.18 -2.99 10.29
CA GLY A 105 2.47 -2.67 9.69
C GLY A 105 2.58 -1.23 9.19
N ARG A 106 3.75 -0.90 8.67
CA ARG A 106 4.05 0.41 8.07
C ARG A 106 4.97 0.22 6.88
N LEU A 107 4.68 0.94 5.81
CA LEU A 107 5.59 1.23 4.72
C LEU A 107 6.08 2.67 4.86
N GLN A 108 7.37 2.91 4.66
CA GLN A 108 7.88 4.24 4.38
C GLN A 108 8.31 4.29 2.92
N VAL A 109 7.81 5.30 2.22
CA VAL A 109 8.04 5.51 0.79
C VAL A 109 8.60 6.91 0.57
N GLN A 110 9.43 7.05 -0.46
CA GLN A 110 10.07 8.29 -0.85
C GLN A 110 9.75 8.64 -2.30
N TYR A 111 9.52 9.92 -2.54
CA TYR A 111 9.51 10.51 -3.87
C TYR A 111 10.44 11.74 -3.87
N GLU A 112 10.53 12.44 -5.00
CA GLU A 112 11.47 13.56 -5.18
C GLU A 112 11.37 14.65 -4.11
N ARG A 113 10.18 14.87 -3.51
CA ARG A 113 9.93 16.01 -2.60
C ARG A 113 9.72 15.62 -1.15
N GLY A 114 9.90 14.35 -0.77
CA GLY A 114 9.79 13.94 0.63
C GLY A 114 9.50 12.47 0.84
N THR A 115 9.14 12.14 2.07
CA THR A 115 8.71 10.80 2.49
C THR A 115 7.33 10.87 3.12
N TRP A 116 6.60 9.77 3.06
CA TRP A 116 5.37 9.57 3.82
C TRP A 116 5.28 8.13 4.30
N ASN A 117 4.33 7.89 5.21
CA ASN A 117 4.06 6.56 5.73
C ASN A 117 2.73 6.05 5.19
N GLU A 118 2.68 4.75 4.92
CA GLU A 118 1.47 3.99 4.66
C GLU A 118 1.33 2.95 5.76
N TRP A 119 0.36 3.15 6.66
CA TRP A 119 0.12 2.24 7.78
C TRP A 119 -0.89 1.17 7.38
N PHE A 120 -0.47 -0.10 7.42
CA PHE A 120 -1.31 -1.23 7.07
C PHE A 120 -2.33 -1.51 8.17
N LEU A 121 -3.61 -1.48 7.80
CA LEU A 121 -4.74 -1.68 8.70
C LEU A 121 -5.38 -3.04 8.43
N ASN A 122 -5.61 -3.79 9.51
CA ASN A 122 -6.35 -5.03 9.50
C ASN A 122 -7.68 -4.84 10.24
N PHE A 123 -8.80 -4.95 9.53
CA PHE A 123 -10.13 -4.70 10.07
C PHE A 123 -10.73 -5.97 10.71
N ALA A 124 -11.61 -5.77 11.68
CA ALA A 124 -12.25 -6.85 12.43
C ALA A 124 -13.17 -7.74 11.56
N ASP A 125 -13.61 -7.27 10.38
CA ASP A 125 -14.37 -8.05 9.40
C ASP A 125 -13.46 -8.90 8.47
N GLY A 126 -12.14 -8.86 8.67
CA GLY A 126 -11.16 -9.55 7.85
C GLY A 126 -10.75 -8.79 6.57
N THR A 127 -11.32 -7.60 6.33
CA THR A 127 -10.86 -6.72 5.24
C THR A 127 -9.61 -5.96 5.65
N ILE A 128 -8.95 -5.34 4.66
CA ILE A 128 -7.75 -4.52 4.89
C ILE A 128 -7.99 -3.07 4.49
N GLY A 129 -7.09 -2.19 4.90
CA GLY A 129 -6.98 -0.83 4.38
C GLY A 129 -5.63 -0.21 4.71
N TRP A 130 -5.48 1.05 4.37
CA TRP A 130 -4.27 1.82 4.57
C TRP A 130 -4.61 3.15 5.22
N LEU A 131 -3.82 3.55 6.22
CA LEU A 131 -3.81 4.89 6.77
C LEU A 131 -2.59 5.63 6.22
N ALA A 132 -2.82 6.52 5.26
CA ALA A 132 -1.78 7.39 4.75
C ALA A 132 -1.47 8.46 5.81
N ASP A 133 -0.19 8.70 6.04
CA ASP A 133 0.33 9.69 6.99
C ASP A 133 1.41 10.52 6.29
N ALA A 134 1.00 11.70 5.85
CA ALA A 134 1.84 12.65 5.13
C ALA A 134 1.73 14.02 5.81
N GLN A 135 2.79 14.43 6.51
CA GLN A 135 2.89 15.75 7.14
C GLN A 135 1.71 16.07 8.08
N ASN A 136 1.34 15.12 8.95
CA ASN A 136 0.23 15.24 9.90
C ASN A 136 -1.15 15.41 9.23
N GLN A 137 -1.26 15.08 7.94
CA GLN A 137 -2.52 14.83 7.25
C GLN A 137 -2.73 13.31 7.15
N TYR A 138 -3.93 12.88 7.50
CA TYR A 138 -4.28 11.47 7.56
C TYR A 138 -5.47 11.17 6.66
N SER A 139 -5.44 10.04 5.97
CA SER A 139 -6.59 9.49 5.27
C SER A 139 -6.61 7.98 5.43
N ILE A 140 -7.80 7.41 5.59
CA ILE A 140 -7.99 5.96 5.56
C ILE A 140 -8.63 5.62 4.23
N LEU A 141 -8.05 4.65 3.53
CA LEU A 141 -8.61 4.10 2.30
C LEU A 141 -8.72 2.57 2.41
N LYS A 142 -9.76 2.01 1.79
CA LYS A 142 -9.92 0.56 1.60
C LYS A 142 -9.97 0.24 0.11
N PRO A 143 -9.42 -0.90 -0.33
CA PRO A 143 -9.58 -1.33 -1.72
C PRO A 143 -11.05 -1.61 -2.00
N ILE A 144 -11.52 -1.24 -3.18
CA ILE A 144 -12.81 -1.66 -3.72
C ILE A 144 -12.59 -2.61 -4.90
N ASP A 145 -13.65 -3.31 -5.31
CA ASP A 145 -13.60 -4.21 -6.46
C ASP A 145 -13.15 -3.43 -7.73
N PRO A 146 -12.03 -3.80 -8.38
CA PRO A 146 -11.57 -3.17 -9.61
C PRO A 146 -12.61 -3.15 -10.73
N ASN A 147 -13.55 -4.10 -10.75
CA ASN A 147 -14.64 -4.13 -11.72
C ASN A 147 -15.57 -2.91 -11.62
N GLN A 148 -15.59 -2.22 -10.48
CA GLN A 148 -16.36 -0.97 -10.32
C GLN A 148 -15.78 0.18 -11.17
N VAL A 149 -14.52 0.08 -11.60
CA VAL A 149 -13.80 1.10 -12.36
C VAL A 149 -13.22 0.58 -13.69
N ALA A 150 -13.33 -0.72 -13.96
CA ALA A 150 -12.81 -1.37 -15.15
C ALA A 150 -13.26 -0.67 -16.45
N GLY A 151 -12.31 -0.42 -17.35
CA GLY A 151 -12.54 0.27 -18.62
C GLY A 151 -12.89 1.76 -18.51
N ARG A 152 -12.89 2.34 -17.31
CA ARG A 152 -13.19 3.78 -17.07
C ARG A 152 -12.00 4.57 -16.56
N VAL A 153 -10.91 3.89 -16.20
CA VAL A 153 -9.67 4.51 -15.73
C VAL A 153 -8.72 4.66 -16.93
N PRO A 154 -8.31 5.89 -17.29
CA PRO A 154 -7.27 6.13 -18.29
C PRO A 154 -5.93 5.50 -17.93
N SER A 155 -4.97 5.53 -18.85
CA SER A 155 -3.58 5.17 -18.53
C SER A 155 -3.06 6.05 -17.39
N PHE A 156 -2.16 5.51 -16.56
CA PHE A 156 -1.41 6.30 -15.59
C PHE A 156 -0.81 7.57 -16.22
N HIS A 157 -0.33 7.45 -17.47
CA HIS A 157 0.33 8.54 -18.18
C HIS A 157 -0.61 9.70 -18.56
N ASP A 158 -1.92 9.46 -18.59
CA ASP A 158 -2.95 10.41 -19.03
C ASP A 158 -3.56 11.24 -17.88
N PHE A 159 -3.16 10.97 -16.63
CA PHE A 159 -3.62 11.74 -15.47
C PHE A 159 -2.80 13.02 -15.25
N HIS A 160 -3.51 14.12 -15.02
CA HIS A 160 -2.92 15.44 -14.72
C HIS A 160 -3.55 16.07 -13.47
N PRO A 161 -2.77 16.68 -12.56
CA PRO A 161 -3.33 17.45 -11.45
C PRO A 161 -4.34 18.50 -11.91
N GLY A 162 -5.46 18.60 -11.18
CA GLY A 162 -6.59 19.48 -11.51
C GLY A 162 -7.62 18.87 -12.47
N GLN A 163 -7.36 17.69 -13.04
CA GLN A 163 -8.33 16.99 -13.88
C GLN A 163 -9.49 16.43 -13.04
N PRO A 164 -10.76 16.73 -13.38
CA PRO A 164 -11.91 16.11 -12.74
C PRO A 164 -12.07 14.66 -13.21
N PHE A 165 -12.44 13.78 -12.29
CA PHE A 165 -12.65 12.37 -12.54
C PHE A 165 -13.88 11.85 -11.77
N ARG A 166 -14.59 10.89 -12.35
CA ARG A 166 -15.73 10.23 -11.69
C ARG A 166 -15.41 8.78 -11.41
N ILE A 167 -15.49 8.38 -10.15
CA ILE A 167 -15.14 7.05 -9.68
C ILE A 167 -16.07 6.61 -8.56
N ALA A 168 -16.64 5.41 -8.66
CA ALA A 168 -17.55 4.83 -7.67
C ALA A 168 -18.63 5.81 -7.17
N GLY A 169 -19.28 6.54 -8.11
CA GLY A 169 -20.32 7.53 -7.81
C GLY A 169 -19.83 8.87 -7.25
N ARG A 170 -18.53 9.06 -7.06
CA ARG A 170 -17.92 10.29 -6.52
C ARG A 170 -17.39 11.16 -7.65
N THR A 171 -17.51 12.47 -7.47
CA THR A 171 -16.79 13.46 -8.30
C THR A 171 -15.57 13.91 -7.52
N VAL A 172 -14.39 13.64 -8.07
CA VAL A 172 -13.09 13.94 -7.45
C VAL A 172 -12.20 14.68 -8.44
N VAL A 173 -11.13 15.28 -7.94
CA VAL A 173 -10.10 15.93 -8.75
C VAL A 173 -8.75 15.29 -8.47
N VAL A 174 -7.94 15.11 -9.51
CA VAL A 174 -6.57 14.62 -9.36
C VAL A 174 -5.76 15.66 -8.59
N VAL A 175 -5.13 15.26 -7.50
CA VAL A 175 -4.25 16.14 -6.70
C VAL A 175 -2.79 15.78 -6.85
N ASP A 176 -2.49 14.52 -7.11
CA ASP A 176 -1.13 14.05 -7.32
C ASP A 176 -1.11 12.85 -8.27
N ARG A 177 -0.05 12.76 -9.07
CA ARG A 177 0.31 11.56 -9.83
C ARG A 177 1.80 11.35 -9.66
N ARG A 178 2.19 10.23 -9.07
CA ARG A 178 3.60 10.00 -8.72
C ARG A 178 4.01 8.54 -8.83
N GLY A 179 5.31 8.37 -9.12
CA GLY A 179 6.06 7.18 -8.76
C GLY A 179 6.75 7.38 -7.41
N ALA A 180 6.83 6.33 -6.61
CA ALA A 180 7.40 6.34 -5.26
C ALA A 180 8.31 5.12 -5.05
N GLY A 181 9.48 5.35 -4.46
CA GLY A 181 10.39 4.27 -4.10
C GLY A 181 10.15 3.77 -2.68
N TYR A 182 10.14 2.45 -2.52
CA TYR A 182 10.20 1.80 -1.22
C TYR A 182 11.48 2.20 -0.47
N LYS A 183 11.34 2.62 0.79
CA LYS A 183 12.48 2.91 1.68
C LYS A 183 12.64 1.92 2.80
N GLY A 184 11.55 1.56 3.45
CA GLY A 184 11.60 0.63 4.57
C GLY A 184 10.22 0.21 4.99
N ALA A 185 10.17 -0.75 5.90
CA ALA A 185 8.94 -1.21 6.51
C ALA A 185 9.17 -1.67 7.93
N GLU A 186 8.09 -1.76 8.70
CA GLU A 186 8.03 -2.44 9.99
C GLU A 186 6.68 -3.19 10.11
N GLY A 187 6.65 -4.23 10.94
CA GLY A 187 5.45 -5.03 11.16
C GLY A 187 5.08 -5.93 9.97
N LEU A 188 3.77 -6.12 9.77
CA LEU A 188 3.17 -7.02 8.79
C LEU A 188 2.71 -6.28 7.53
N LEU A 189 2.88 -6.89 6.36
CA LEU A 189 2.42 -6.31 5.09
C LEU A 189 1.66 -7.34 4.24
N PRO A 190 0.67 -6.90 3.44
CA PRO A 190 -0.15 -7.77 2.60
C PRO A 190 0.53 -8.16 1.27
N PHE A 191 1.80 -7.79 1.07
CA PHE A 191 2.59 -8.12 -0.11
C PHE A 191 4.07 -8.32 0.25
N GLN A 192 4.88 -8.70 -0.74
CA GLN A 192 6.33 -8.84 -0.59
C GLN A 192 7.02 -7.49 -0.76
N ALA A 193 7.42 -6.85 0.34
CA ALA A 193 8.13 -5.57 0.30
C ALA A 193 9.62 -5.79 -0.02
N VAL A 194 9.97 -5.69 -1.31
CA VAL A 194 11.34 -5.86 -1.80
C VAL A 194 12.07 -4.51 -1.79
N PRO A 195 13.29 -4.41 -1.25
CA PRO A 195 14.11 -3.20 -1.39
C PRO A 195 14.24 -2.73 -2.85
N GLY A 196 14.05 -1.44 -3.09
CA GLY A 196 14.10 -0.85 -4.44
C GLY A 196 12.80 -0.97 -5.25
N MET A 197 11.76 -1.62 -4.72
CA MET A 197 10.43 -1.64 -5.33
C MET A 197 9.91 -0.21 -5.54
N GLN A 198 9.28 0.02 -6.70
CA GLN A 198 8.58 1.27 -6.99
C GLN A 198 7.07 1.04 -7.00
N PHE A 199 6.33 2.09 -6.67
CA PHE A 199 4.87 2.13 -6.69
C PHE A 199 4.42 3.32 -7.53
N PHE A 200 3.36 3.14 -8.31
CA PHE A 200 2.81 4.19 -9.17
C PHE A 200 1.35 4.42 -8.79
N GLY A 201 1.02 5.66 -8.43
CA GLY A 201 -0.30 6.00 -7.93
C GLY A 201 -0.78 7.38 -8.37
N VAL A 202 -2.09 7.51 -8.44
CA VAL A 202 -2.81 8.78 -8.62
C VAL A 202 -3.67 9.00 -7.40
N ASP A 203 -3.44 10.09 -6.67
CA ASP A 203 -4.28 10.53 -5.57
C ASP A 203 -5.30 11.54 -6.07
N LEU A 204 -6.56 11.37 -5.65
CA LEU A 204 -7.69 12.22 -5.98
C LEU A 204 -8.43 12.63 -4.71
N ARG A 205 -8.95 13.87 -4.70
CA ARG A 205 -9.73 14.42 -3.58
C ARG A 205 -11.11 14.87 -4.03
N GLY A 206 -12.11 14.68 -3.18
CA GLY A 206 -13.45 15.25 -3.36
C GLY A 206 -13.54 16.68 -2.85
N TYR A 207 -14.78 17.17 -2.77
CA TYR A 207 -15.09 18.51 -2.24
C TYR A 207 -15.23 18.52 -0.71
N ALA A 208 -15.42 17.36 -0.08
CA ALA A 208 -15.44 17.21 1.36
C ALA A 208 -14.22 16.39 1.80
N GLU A 209 -14.45 15.29 2.52
CA GLU A 209 -13.37 14.44 3.03
C GLU A 209 -12.95 13.35 2.05
N GLU A 210 -13.62 13.19 0.89
CA GLU A 210 -13.36 12.05 0.01
C GLU A 210 -11.91 12.01 -0.45
N PHE A 211 -11.30 10.84 -0.34
CA PHE A 211 -9.94 10.59 -0.79
C PHE A 211 -9.91 9.26 -1.54
N VAL A 212 -9.28 9.25 -2.70
CA VAL A 212 -9.19 8.10 -3.60
C VAL A 212 -7.76 7.95 -4.06
N THR A 213 -7.25 6.73 -4.09
CA THR A 213 -5.99 6.40 -4.73
C THR A 213 -6.25 5.35 -5.79
N LEU A 214 -5.75 5.57 -7.00
CA LEU A 214 -5.65 4.54 -8.04
C LEU A 214 -4.22 4.02 -8.03
N ASP A 215 -4.04 2.73 -7.73
CA ASP A 215 -2.72 2.11 -7.57
C ASP A 215 -2.41 1.17 -8.75
N TRP A 216 -1.34 1.48 -9.50
CA TRP A 216 -0.81 0.67 -10.61
C TRP A 216 0.22 -0.36 -10.15
N GLY A 217 0.46 -0.48 -8.85
CA GLY A 217 1.50 -1.33 -8.30
C GLY A 217 2.86 -0.89 -8.83
N ASN A 218 3.65 -1.85 -9.31
CA ASN A 218 5.03 -1.65 -9.74
C ASN A 218 5.20 -1.43 -11.25
N ASP A 219 4.11 -1.36 -12.02
CA ASP A 219 4.14 -1.10 -13.46
C ASP A 219 3.15 0.01 -13.84
N PRO A 220 3.62 1.22 -14.22
CA PRO A 220 2.74 2.31 -14.61
C PRO A 220 1.96 2.03 -15.91
N ASN A 221 2.31 0.99 -16.66
CA ASN A 221 1.61 0.60 -17.89
C ASN A 221 0.55 -0.48 -17.65
N HIS A 222 0.32 -0.89 -16.39
CA HIS A 222 -0.73 -1.83 -16.05
C HIS A 222 -2.11 -1.29 -16.45
N ASP A 223 -2.98 -2.12 -17.01
CA ASP A 223 -4.28 -1.71 -17.56
C ASP A 223 -5.42 -1.76 -16.54
N GLN A 224 -5.18 -2.36 -15.36
CA GLN A 224 -6.15 -2.54 -14.29
C GLN A 224 -5.58 -2.05 -12.95
N PRO A 225 -5.60 -0.74 -12.67
CA PRO A 225 -5.22 -0.24 -11.36
C PRO A 225 -6.20 -0.71 -10.28
N VAL A 226 -5.70 -0.87 -9.06
CA VAL A 226 -6.53 -1.17 -7.89
C VAL A 226 -7.07 0.15 -7.32
N PRO A 227 -8.39 0.36 -7.31
CA PRO A 227 -8.99 1.53 -6.68
C PRO A 227 -9.05 1.38 -5.16
N PHE A 228 -8.52 2.36 -4.44
CA PHE A 228 -8.69 2.55 -3.01
C PHE A 228 -9.57 3.76 -2.78
N VAL A 229 -10.58 3.61 -1.92
CA VAL A 229 -11.54 4.68 -1.62
C VAL A 229 -11.68 4.82 -0.11
N GLY A 230 -11.72 6.06 0.35
CA GLY A 230 -12.07 6.38 1.72
C GLY A 230 -12.13 7.88 1.91
N ARG A 231 -11.58 8.36 3.04
CA ARG A 231 -11.67 9.77 3.40
C ARG A 231 -10.52 10.25 4.28
N ALA A 232 -10.31 11.56 4.28
CA ALA A 232 -9.49 12.24 5.26
C ALA A 232 -10.04 12.00 6.67
N VAL A 233 -9.14 11.85 7.63
CA VAL A 233 -9.48 11.60 9.04
C VAL A 233 -8.56 12.38 9.98
N SER A 234 -8.97 12.55 11.22
CA SER A 234 -8.11 12.87 12.36
C SER A 234 -7.83 11.63 13.21
N LEU A 235 -6.68 11.55 13.89
CA LEU A 235 -6.40 10.40 14.77
C LEU A 235 -7.38 10.30 15.94
N ALA A 236 -7.89 11.44 16.40
CA ALA A 236 -8.88 11.52 17.47
C ALA A 236 -10.25 10.98 17.05
N GLU A 237 -10.75 11.30 15.86
CA GLU A 237 -12.08 10.83 15.43
C GLU A 237 -12.14 9.31 15.26
N ILE A 238 -11.05 8.69 14.80
CA ILE A 238 -10.95 7.24 14.63
C ILE A 238 -10.56 6.55 15.95
N GLY A 239 -10.39 7.34 17.03
CA GLY A 239 -10.02 6.85 18.35
C GLY A 239 -8.70 6.07 18.36
N LEU A 240 -7.72 6.47 17.54
CA LEU A 240 -6.48 5.72 17.39
C LEU A 240 -5.66 5.76 18.69
N PHE A 241 -5.41 4.60 19.28
CA PHE A 241 -4.67 4.48 20.54
C PHE A 241 -3.98 3.10 20.69
N PRO A 242 -2.80 3.02 21.33
CA PRO A 242 -1.97 4.11 21.82
C PRO A 242 -1.36 4.95 20.69
N LEU A 243 -0.88 6.15 21.02
CA LEU A 243 -0.02 6.94 20.13
C LEU A 243 1.35 7.15 20.80
N ARG A 244 2.38 7.36 20.00
CA ARG A 244 3.72 7.73 20.46
C ARG A 244 3.63 8.97 21.34
N ARG A 245 4.40 8.96 22.43
CA ARG A 245 4.56 10.12 23.29
C ARG A 245 5.70 10.99 22.78
N PHE A 246 5.44 12.28 22.71
CA PHE A 246 6.46 13.29 22.42
C PHE A 246 6.71 14.10 23.68
N GLU A 247 7.98 14.42 23.94
CA GLU A 247 8.34 15.28 25.06
C GLU A 247 7.68 16.66 24.91
N GLY A 248 7.15 17.20 26.01
CA GLY A 248 6.43 18.47 26.02
C GLY A 248 4.99 18.43 25.50
N TRP A 249 4.49 17.27 25.06
CA TRP A 249 3.09 17.09 24.62
C TRP A 249 2.27 16.42 25.72
N PRO A 250 0.99 16.79 25.89
CA PRO A 250 0.10 16.06 26.79
C PRO A 250 0.00 14.59 26.34
N PRO A 251 -0.04 13.62 27.27
CA PRO A 251 -0.19 12.22 26.90
C PRO A 251 -1.47 12.02 26.08
N ALA A 252 -1.36 11.27 24.98
CA ALA A 252 -2.55 10.80 24.27
C ALA A 252 -3.46 10.06 25.25
N GLN A 253 -4.75 10.42 25.26
CA GLN A 253 -5.75 9.78 26.09
C GLN A 253 -6.43 8.66 25.30
N PRO A 254 -6.83 7.55 25.95
CA PRO A 254 -7.65 6.56 25.30
C PRO A 254 -8.98 7.18 24.87
N PRO A 255 -9.61 6.69 23.78
CA PRO A 255 -10.93 7.16 23.38
C PRO A 255 -11.94 6.99 24.52
N ARG A 256 -12.86 7.95 24.64
CA ARG A 256 -13.94 7.88 25.65
C ARG A 256 -14.84 6.68 25.34
N ALA A 257 -15.19 5.92 26.37
CA ALA A 257 -16.08 4.76 26.29
C ALA A 257 -17.50 5.14 25.87
#